data_AF-A0A5Q4SCR1-F1
#
_entry.id   AF-A0A5Q4SCR1-F1
#
_cell.length_a   1.000
_cell.length_b   1.000
_cell.length_c   1.000
_cell.angle_alpha   90.00
_cell.angle_beta   90.00
_cell.angle_gamma   90.00
#
_symmetry.space_group_name_H-M   'P 1'
#
loop_
_entity.id
_entity.type
_entity.pdbx_description
1 polymer ?
#
loop_
_entity_poly.entity_id
_entity_poly.type
_entity_poly.pdbx_seq_one_letter_code
_entity_poly.pdbx_strand_id
1 'polypeptide(L)'
;MAVATVTTEPLRKPLRKKRLPAGRPREWYVSHNRRLKAMRLTIALLDSGVYQPSTADNARIRATADRLAMHPPSDTTCRMVRALIRYGR
;
A
#
# COMPACT_ATOMS: atom_id res chain seq x y z
N MET A 1 21.15 20.18 16.98
CA MET A 1 19.71 19.86 16.99
C MET A 1 19.55 18.37 16.69
N ALA A 2 19.30 17.54 17.70
CA ALA A 2 19.07 16.12 17.48
C ALA A 2 17.62 15.93 17.02
N VAL A 3 17.43 15.60 15.74
CA VAL A 3 16.12 15.19 15.22
C VAL A 3 15.86 13.79 15.77
N ALA A 4 14.97 13.67 16.74
CA ALA A 4 14.52 12.38 17.23
C ALA A 4 13.84 11.64 16.06
N THR A 5 14.52 10.62 15.52
CA THR A 5 13.92 9.70 14.56
C THR A 5 12.91 8.85 15.31
N VAL A 6 11.63 9.21 15.24
CA VAL A 6 10.54 8.38 15.74
C VAL A 6 10.41 7.19 14.79
N THR A 7 11.11 6.10 15.09
CA THR A 7 10.94 4.84 14.38
C THR A 7 9.64 4.21 14.86
N THR A 8 8.62 4.15 13.98
CA THR A 8 7.41 3.38 14.27
C THR A 8 7.78 1.91 14.41
N GLU A 9 7.51 1.30 15.57
CA GLU A 9 7.75 -0.15 15.72
C GLU A 9 6.87 -0.93 14.72
N PRO A 10 7.44 -1.91 14.00
CA PRO A 10 6.65 -2.75 13.12
C PRO A 10 5.64 -3.57 13.93
N LEU A 11 4.45 -3.75 13.36
CA LEU A 11 3.40 -4.53 14.00
C LEU A 11 3.86 -5.99 14.20
N ARG A 12 4.27 -6.35 15.43
CA ARG A 12 4.88 -7.66 15.77
C ARG A 12 3.99 -8.86 15.44
N LYS A 13 2.67 -8.69 15.33
CA LYS A 13 1.73 -9.74 14.93
C LYS A 13 0.76 -9.24 13.86
N PRO A 14 0.58 -9.96 12.74
CA PRO A 14 -0.38 -9.58 11.71
C PRO A 14 -1.81 -9.58 12.25
N LEU A 15 -2.61 -8.58 11.87
CA LEU A 15 -4.01 -8.49 12.23
C LEU A 15 -4.79 -9.70 11.71
N ARG A 16 -5.67 -10.25 12.55
CA ARG A 16 -6.60 -11.32 12.12
C ARG A 16 -7.53 -10.80 11.03
N LYS A 17 -7.47 -11.42 9.85
CA LYS A 17 -8.34 -11.06 8.73
C LYS A 17 -9.78 -11.48 9.04
N LYS A 18 -10.68 -10.51 9.18
CA LYS A 18 -12.13 -10.77 9.20
C LYS A 18 -12.61 -11.06 7.77
N ARG A 19 -13.55 -12.01 7.63
CA ARG A 19 -14.20 -12.29 6.34
C ARG A 19 -14.98 -11.05 5.87
N LEU A 20 -14.96 -10.79 4.57
CA LEU A 20 -15.77 -9.73 3.96
C LEU A 20 -17.26 -10.09 4.05
N PRO A 21 -18.15 -9.10 4.19
CA PRO A 21 -19.60 -9.37 4.26
C PRO A 21 -20.08 -10.03 2.97
N ALA A 22 -21.02 -10.98 3.06
CA ALA A 22 -21.66 -11.59 1.89
C ALA A 22 -22.71 -10.66 1.27
N GLY A 23 -23.17 -10.95 0.05
CA GLY A 23 -24.29 -10.27 -0.61
C GLY A 23 -23.99 -8.89 -1.19
N ARG A 24 -22.71 -8.50 -1.30
CA ARG A 24 -22.33 -7.26 -1.99
C ARG A 24 -22.12 -7.49 -3.49
N PRO A 25 -22.26 -6.46 -4.32
CA PRO A 25 -21.85 -6.53 -5.71
C PRO A 25 -20.35 -6.83 -5.88
N ARG A 26 -19.97 -7.46 -7.00
CA ARG A 26 -18.58 -7.88 -7.28
C ARG A 26 -17.60 -6.71 -7.20
N GLU A 27 -17.97 -5.57 -7.76
CA GLU A 27 -17.16 -4.36 -7.83
C GLU A 27 -16.81 -3.80 -6.44
N TRP A 28 -17.70 -3.98 -5.46
CA TRP A 28 -17.44 -3.59 -4.08
C TRP A 28 -16.23 -4.36 -3.52
N TYR A 29 -16.21 -5.69 -3.69
CA TYR A 29 -15.08 -6.52 -3.25
C TYR A 29 -13.80 -6.20 -4.01
N VAL A 30 -13.89 -5.97 -5.32
CA VAL A 30 -12.72 -5.61 -6.14
C VAL A 30 -12.14 -4.27 -5.66
N SER A 31 -12.97 -3.26 -5.45
CA SER A 31 -12.56 -1.95 -4.95
C SER A 31 -11.93 -2.05 -3.55
N HIS A 32 -12.57 -2.80 -2.65
CA HIS A 32 -12.06 -3.01 -1.29
C HIS A 32 -10.68 -3.71 -1.31
N ASN A 33 -10.53 -4.80 -2.07
CA ASN A 33 -9.26 -5.51 -2.18
C ASN A 33 -8.18 -4.68 -2.88
N ARG A 34 -8.53 -3.84 -3.87
CA ARG A 34 -7.61 -2.88 -4.49
C ARG A 34 -7.11 -1.85 -3.47
N ARG A 35 -7.97 -1.32 -2.59
CA ARG A 35 -7.57 -0.43 -1.48
C ARG A 35 -6.60 -1.12 -0.53
N LEU A 36 -6.92 -2.34 -0.08
CA LEU A 36 -6.03 -3.11 0.79
C LEU A 36 -4.67 -3.39 0.12
N LYS A 37 -4.67 -3.71 -1.18
CA LYS A 37 -3.44 -3.89 -1.97
C LYS A 37 -2.64 -2.59 -2.04
N ALA A 38 -3.29 -1.47 -2.31
CA ALA A 38 -2.65 -0.16 -2.39
C ALA A 38 -2.03 0.27 -1.05
N MET A 39 -2.74 0.08 0.07
CA MET A 39 -2.22 0.41 1.41
C MET A 39 -0.96 -0.39 1.74
N ARG A 40 -0.95 -1.71 1.50
CA ARG A 40 0.24 -2.55 1.72
C ARG A 40 1.45 -2.09 0.92
N LEU A 41 1.25 -1.78 -0.35
CA LEU A 41 2.31 -1.26 -1.21
C LEU A 41 2.79 0.12 -0.76
N THR A 42 1.88 0.99 -0.34
CA THR A 42 2.20 2.33 0.16
C THR A 42 3.09 2.24 1.40
N ILE A 43 2.72 1.42 2.38
CA ILE A 43 3.52 1.20 3.60
C ILE A 43 4.93 0.72 3.22
N ALA A 44 5.02 -0.34 2.41
CA ALA A 44 6.32 -0.88 2.00
C ALA A 44 7.19 0.14 1.23
N LEU A 45 6.58 0.98 0.40
CA LEU A 45 7.28 2.03 -0.32
C LEU A 45 7.80 3.11 0.64
N LEU A 46 6.98 3.57 1.58
CA LEU A 46 7.38 4.55 2.59
C LEU A 46 8.51 4.01 3.47
N ASP A 47 8.39 2.77 3.95
CA ASP A 47 9.41 2.08 4.74
C ASP A 47 10.73 1.91 3.96
N SER A 48 10.64 1.80 2.64
CA SER A 48 11.81 1.72 1.74
C SER A 48 12.39 3.08 1.33
N GLY A 49 11.82 4.20 1.80
CA GLY A 49 12.34 5.55 1.53
C GLY A 49 11.68 6.30 0.36
N VAL A 50 10.53 5.85 -0.14
CA VAL A 50 9.80 6.51 -1.24
C VAL A 50 8.76 7.48 -0.67
N TYR A 51 9.16 8.75 -0.48
CA TYR A 51 8.32 9.76 0.18
C TYR A 51 7.51 10.66 -0.77
N GLN A 52 7.86 10.69 -2.06
CA GLN A 52 7.17 11.53 -3.04
C GLN A 52 6.41 10.68 -4.07
N PRO A 53 5.18 11.07 -4.46
CA PRO A 53 4.43 10.35 -5.50
C PRO A 53 5.14 10.29 -6.86
N SER A 54 5.98 11.28 -7.17
CA SER A 54 6.77 11.36 -8.41
C SER A 54 7.84 10.27 -8.50
N THR A 55 8.35 9.78 -7.36
CA THR A 55 9.38 8.72 -7.33
C THR A 55 8.77 7.32 -7.22
N ALA A 56 7.44 7.22 -7.19
CA ALA A 56 6.66 5.98 -7.16
C ALA A 56 6.04 5.67 -8.54
N ASP A 57 6.86 5.47 -9.57
CA ASP A 57 6.38 5.08 -10.90
C ASP A 57 5.76 3.66 -10.93
N ASN A 58 5.13 3.28 -12.05
CA ASN A 58 4.44 1.99 -12.14
C ASN A 58 5.41 0.81 -12.06
N ALA A 59 6.61 0.94 -12.61
CA ALA A 59 7.61 -0.13 -12.61
C ALA A 59 8.10 -0.39 -11.19
N ARG A 60 8.42 0.66 -10.44
CA ARG A 60 8.82 0.59 -9.03
C ARG A 60 7.71 0.01 -8.15
N ILE A 61 6.46 0.46 -8.32
CA ILE A 61 5.32 -0.10 -7.56
C ILE A 61 5.15 -1.60 -7.84
N ARG A 62 5.27 -2.03 -9.10
CA ARG A 62 5.17 -3.45 -9.50
C ARG A 62 6.34 -4.25 -8.94
N ALA A 63 7.57 -3.75 -9.04
CA ALA A 63 8.75 -4.39 -8.45
C ALA A 63 8.63 -4.55 -6.93
N THR A 64 8.06 -3.56 -6.22
CA THR A 64 7.77 -3.70 -4.78
C THR A 64 6.71 -4.79 -4.53
N ALA A 65 5.70 -4.92 -5.38
CA ALA A 65 4.72 -6.00 -5.28
C ALA A 65 5.38 -7.39 -5.44
N ASP A 66 6.32 -7.52 -6.37
CA ASP A 66 7.06 -8.76 -6.59
C ASP A 66 7.91 -9.14 -5.37
N ARG A 67 8.61 -8.16 -4.75
CA ARG A 67 9.36 -8.38 -3.49
C ARG A 67 8.47 -8.84 -2.34
N LEU A 68 7.21 -8.42 -2.33
CA LEU A 68 6.22 -8.83 -1.32
C LEU A 68 5.48 -10.14 -1.70
N ALA A 69 5.89 -10.81 -2.78
CA ALA A 69 5.22 -11.98 -3.35
C ALA A 69 3.71 -11.73 -3.62
N MET A 70 3.36 -10.51 -4.03
CA MET A 70 2.00 -10.10 -4.36
C MET A 70 1.79 -10.06 -5.87
N HIS A 71 0.64 -10.56 -6.34
CA HIS A 71 0.29 -10.44 -7.76
C HIS A 71 0.33 -8.97 -8.24
N PRO A 72 0.84 -8.69 -9.46
CA PRO A 72 1.03 -7.34 -9.97
C PRO A 72 -0.19 -6.42 -9.78
N PRO A 73 0.03 -5.17 -9.35
CA PRO A 73 -1.04 -4.18 -9.25
C PRO A 73 -1.47 -3.69 -10.64
N SER A 74 -2.77 -3.45 -10.79
CA SER A 74 -3.33 -2.72 -11.94
C SER A 74 -2.92 -1.25 -11.92
N ASP A 75 -3.01 -0.55 -13.05
CA ASP A 75 -2.70 0.87 -13.13
C ASP A 75 -3.59 1.73 -12.21
N THR A 76 -4.85 1.32 -12.03
CA THR A 76 -5.75 1.93 -11.05
C THR A 76 -5.22 1.78 -9.62
N THR A 77 -4.65 0.62 -9.28
CA THR A 77 -4.00 0.41 -7.98
C THR A 77 -2.73 1.25 -7.85
N CYS A 78 -1.91 1.38 -8.89
CA CYS A 78 -0.74 2.25 -8.87
C CYS A 78 -1.11 3.73 -8.65
N ARG A 79 -2.21 4.20 -9.28
CA ARG A 79 -2.75 5.54 -9.01
C ARG A 79 -3.19 5.72 -7.56
N MET A 80 -3.84 4.71 -6.96
CA MET A 80 -4.22 4.72 -5.55
C MET A 80 -3.00 4.84 -4.63
N VAL A 81 -1.92 4.09 -4.91
CA VAL A 81 -0.66 4.18 -4.15
C VAL A 81 -0.10 5.60 -4.17
N ARG A 82 0.01 6.23 -5.35
CA ARG A 82 0.48 7.62 -5.45
C ARG A 82 -0.41 8.62 -4.72
N ALA A 83 -1.72 8.41 -4.75
CA ALA A 83 -2.66 9.24 -4.00
C ALA A 83 -2.42 9.10 -2.48
N LEU A 84 -2.21 7.89 -1.97
CA LEU A 84 -1.95 7.65 -0.55
C LEU A 84 -0.62 8.27 -0.09
N ILE A 85 0.45 8.18 -0.89
CA ILE A 85 1.75 8.84 -0.57
C ILE A 85 1.56 10.37 -0.49
N ARG A 86 0.69 10.95 -1.33
CA ARG A 86 0.43 12.40 -1.34
C ARG A 86 -0.27 12.88 -0.06
N TYR A 87 -1.23 12.11 0.46
CA TYR A 87 -2.07 12.52 1.60
C TYR A 87 -1.37 12.50 2.96
N GLY A 88 -0.18 11.90 3.07
CA GLY A 88 0.62 11.93 4.30
C GLY A 88 1.45 13.22 4.47
N ARG A 89 1.27 14.20 3.56
CA ARG A 89 2.01 15.45 3.54
C ARG A 89 1.09 16.63 3.83
#